data_AF-A0A5B6UZ97-F1
#
_entry.id   AF-A0A5B6UZ97-F1
#
_cell.length_a   1.000
_cell.length_b   1.000
_cell.length_c   1.000
_cell.angle_alpha   90.00
_cell.angle_beta   90.00
_cell.angle_gamma   90.00
#
_symmetry.space_group_name_H-M   'P 1'
#
loop_
_entity.id
_entity.type
_entity.pdbx_description
1 polymer ?
#
loop_
_entity_poly.entity_id
_entity_poly.type
_entity_poly.pdbx_seq_one_letter_code
_entity_poly.pdbx_strand_id
1 'polypeptide(L)'
;MQDPGQCNLKNDSNCCKDGKFYMTYKCSPPMLSSTKAMLTLNNFEAGGDGSGLSKCNNQYHSNDDLAVALSTGWFNYEKRCLKYINIHNNGKSMRAKVVDECDLNYEYQFPCFNNIVDSSKAI
;
A
#
# COMPACT_ATOMS: atom_id res chain seq x y z
N MET A 1 22.55 1.94 12.37
CA MET A 1 21.78 0.76 12.77
C MET A 1 20.60 1.28 13.59
N GLN A 2 19.39 1.12 13.07
CA GLN A 2 18.16 1.55 13.74
C GLN A 2 17.78 0.46 14.74
N ASP A 3 17.50 0.82 16.00
CA ASP A 3 17.12 -0.15 17.02
C ASP A 3 15.83 -0.88 16.64
N PRO A 4 15.79 -2.22 16.68
CA PRO A 4 14.56 -2.99 16.52
C PRO A 4 13.64 -2.67 17.70
N GLY A 5 12.70 -1.75 17.50
CA GLY A 5 11.79 -1.28 18.55
C GLY A 5 11.39 0.20 18.45
N GLN A 6 12.01 1.00 17.57
CA GLN A 6 11.70 2.42 17.45
C GLN A 6 11.09 2.77 16.10
N CYS A 7 9.78 3.07 16.10
CA CYS A 7 9.09 3.68 14.97
C CYS A 7 9.71 5.05 14.65
N ASN A 8 9.97 5.33 13.38
CA ASN A 8 10.59 6.57 12.94
C ASN A 8 9.65 7.77 13.12
N LEU A 9 9.83 8.51 14.21
CA LEU A 9 9.05 9.70 14.58
C LEU A 9 9.27 10.93 13.66
N LYS A 10 10.14 10.82 12.64
CA LYS A 10 10.51 11.96 11.77
C LYS A 10 9.43 12.35 10.75
N ASN A 11 8.47 11.47 10.48
CA ASN A 11 7.26 11.78 9.71
C ASN A 11 6.03 11.45 10.57
N ASP A 12 5.18 12.44 10.78
CA ASP A 12 4.10 12.45 11.75
C ASP A 12 3.17 11.20 11.70
N SER A 13 3.23 10.39 12.76
CA SER A 13 2.08 9.75 13.44
C SER A 13 1.53 8.37 13.01
N ASN A 14 2.25 7.51 12.27
CA ASN A 14 1.78 6.14 11.97
C ASN A 14 2.32 5.03 12.89
N CYS A 15 2.77 5.37 14.10
CA CYS A 15 3.30 4.38 15.04
C CYS A 15 2.20 3.67 15.83
N CYS A 16 2.28 2.35 15.91
CA CYS A 16 1.52 1.54 16.85
C CYS A 16 1.80 2.00 18.29
N LYS A 17 0.74 2.11 19.09
CA LYS A 17 0.81 2.48 20.51
C LYS A 17 0.73 1.23 21.35
N ASP A 18 1.59 1.15 22.36
CA ASP A 18 1.58 0.04 23.29
C ASP A 18 0.21 -0.11 23.98
N GLY A 19 -0.19 -1.36 24.20
CA GLY A 19 -1.49 -1.71 24.77
C GLY A 19 -2.71 -1.46 23.86
N LYS A 20 -2.53 -1.04 22.60
CA LYS A 20 -3.64 -0.89 21.64
C LYS A 20 -3.76 -2.09 20.71
N PHE A 21 -5.00 -2.51 20.50
CA PHE A 21 -5.34 -3.50 19.48
C PHE A 21 -5.66 -2.79 18.16
N TYR A 22 -5.09 -3.32 17.08
CA TYR A 22 -5.33 -2.86 15.73
C TYR A 22 -6.00 -3.96 14.92
N MET A 23 -7.05 -3.60 14.18
CA MET A 23 -7.75 -4.56 13.34
C MET A 23 -6.88 -4.96 12.15
N THR A 24 -6.84 -6.25 11.88
CA THR A 24 -6.16 -6.82 10.71
C THR A 24 -7.19 -7.45 9.80
N TYR A 25 -6.90 -7.43 8.49
CA TYR A 25 -7.85 -7.88 7.49
C TYR A 25 -7.19 -8.82 6.50
N LYS A 26 -7.77 -10.01 6.34
CA LYS A 26 -7.38 -10.95 5.28
C LYS A 26 -8.28 -10.85 4.04
N CYS A 27 -9.38 -10.11 4.16
CA CYS A 27 -10.38 -9.94 3.12
C CYS A 27 -10.68 -8.45 2.91
N SER A 28 -11.00 -8.12 1.66
CA SER A 28 -11.37 -6.78 1.21
C SER A 28 -12.82 -6.79 0.74
N PRO A 29 -13.49 -5.62 0.63
CA PRO A 29 -14.82 -5.54 0.07
C PRO A 29 -14.92 -6.22 -1.31
N PRO A 30 -16.11 -6.72 -1.70
CA PRO A 30 -16.30 -7.38 -2.99
C PRO A 30 -15.83 -6.51 -4.15
N MET A 31 -15.10 -7.10 -5.09
CA MET A 31 -14.73 -6.40 -6.32
C MET A 31 -15.90 -6.40 -7.31
N LEU A 32 -16.45 -5.22 -7.53
CA LEU A 32 -17.48 -4.92 -8.53
C LEU A 32 -16.85 -4.19 -9.72
N SER A 33 -17.64 -3.96 -10.78
CA SER A 33 -17.21 -3.16 -11.94
C SER A 33 -16.76 -1.75 -11.56
N SER A 34 -17.35 -1.20 -10.50
CA SER A 34 -16.93 0.04 -9.84
C SER A 34 -16.83 -0.21 -8.34
N THR A 35 -15.60 -0.31 -7.84
CA THR A 35 -15.32 -0.57 -6.42
C THR A 35 -14.83 0.71 -5.77
N LYS A 36 -15.48 1.14 -4.68
CA LYS A 36 -15.04 2.29 -3.90
C LYS A 36 -13.84 1.89 -3.04
N ALA A 37 -12.79 2.70 -3.10
CA ALA A 37 -11.56 2.52 -2.33
C ALA A 37 -11.11 3.87 -1.75
N MET A 38 -10.32 3.81 -0.69
CA MET A 38 -9.56 4.95 -0.20
C MET A 38 -8.18 4.95 -0.87
N LEU A 39 -7.86 6.04 -1.55
CA LEU A 39 -6.57 6.23 -2.19
C LEU A 39 -5.61 6.87 -1.19
N THR A 40 -4.47 6.24 -0.96
CA THR A 40 -3.39 6.76 -0.09
C THR A 40 -2.11 6.96 -0.89
N LEU A 41 -1.17 7.73 -0.34
CA LEU A 41 0.11 7.99 -0.98
C LEU A 41 1.19 7.12 -0.34
N ASN A 42 1.96 6.42 -1.15
CA ASN A 42 3.11 5.62 -0.73
C ASN A 42 4.34 5.87 -1.59
N ASN A 43 5.50 5.77 -0.95
CA ASN A 43 6.80 5.84 -1.60
C ASN A 43 7.30 4.43 -1.98
N PHE A 44 7.43 4.15 -3.28
CA PHE A 44 7.94 2.88 -3.81
C PHE A 44 9.44 2.88 -4.12
N GLU A 45 10.13 4.00 -3.89
CA GLU A 45 11.55 4.17 -4.20
C GLU A 45 12.46 3.57 -3.12
N ALA A 46 13.70 3.28 -3.51
CA ALA A 46 14.72 2.82 -2.59
C ALA A 46 14.98 3.86 -1.48
N GLY A 47 14.91 3.42 -0.21
CA GLY A 47 15.10 4.32 0.94
C GLY A 47 13.92 5.24 1.23
N GLY A 48 12.73 4.92 0.68
CA GLY A 48 11.46 5.60 0.96
C GLY A 48 10.87 5.31 2.35
N ASP A 49 9.56 5.09 2.44
CA ASP A 49 8.77 5.01 3.69
C ASP A 49 9.03 3.76 4.56
N GLY A 50 10.20 3.13 4.40
CA GLY A 50 10.56 1.86 5.05
C GLY A 50 9.98 0.64 4.35
N SER A 51 9.32 0.81 3.20
CA SER A 51 8.86 -0.29 2.36
C SER A 51 10.06 -1.01 1.73
N GLY A 52 10.08 -2.34 1.89
CA GLY A 52 11.03 -3.20 1.22
C GLY A 52 10.83 -3.22 -0.30
N LEU A 53 11.45 -4.19 -0.96
CA LEU A 53 11.18 -4.43 -2.39
C LEU A 53 9.71 -4.82 -2.60
N SER A 54 9.08 -4.32 -3.66
CA SER A 54 7.67 -4.61 -3.93
C SER A 54 7.44 -6.09 -4.20
N LYS A 55 6.38 -6.66 -3.60
CA LYS A 55 6.13 -8.10 -3.55
C LYS A 55 5.98 -8.78 -4.91
N CYS A 56 5.46 -8.07 -5.92
CA CYS A 56 5.19 -8.68 -7.22
C CYS A 56 6.43 -8.97 -8.08
N ASN A 57 7.52 -8.21 -7.90
CA ASN A 57 8.69 -8.31 -8.76
C ASN A 57 10.03 -8.12 -8.05
N ASN A 58 10.03 -7.97 -6.72
CA ASN A 58 11.22 -7.74 -5.89
C ASN A 58 12.06 -6.56 -6.40
N GLN A 59 11.41 -5.45 -6.74
CA GLN A 59 12.06 -4.23 -7.22
C GLN A 59 11.45 -3.00 -6.53
N TYR A 60 12.23 -1.93 -6.47
CA TYR A 60 11.72 -0.58 -6.24
C TYR A 60 11.11 -0.03 -7.53
N HIS A 61 10.14 0.87 -7.39
CA HIS A 61 9.51 1.58 -8.50
C HIS A 61 9.65 3.08 -8.28
N SER A 62 9.76 3.86 -9.36
CA SER A 62 9.84 5.31 -9.20
C SER A 62 8.49 5.86 -8.74
N ASN A 63 8.51 6.94 -7.97
CA ASN A 63 7.27 7.64 -7.62
C ASN A 63 6.62 8.34 -8.82
N ASP A 64 7.35 8.44 -9.94
CA ASP A 64 6.84 8.91 -11.23
C ASP A 64 6.19 7.78 -12.07
N ASP A 65 6.34 6.51 -11.67
CA ASP A 65 5.63 5.39 -12.29
C ASP A 65 4.18 5.34 -11.81
N LEU A 66 3.23 4.97 -12.68
CA LEU A 66 1.84 4.70 -12.26
C LEU A 66 1.75 3.34 -11.56
N ALA A 67 2.22 3.28 -10.32
CA ALA A 67 2.36 2.08 -9.51
C ALA A 67 1.41 2.12 -8.29
N VAL A 68 0.85 0.96 -7.93
CA VAL A 68 -0.01 0.82 -6.75
C VAL A 68 0.23 -0.45 -5.97
N ALA A 69 -0.02 -0.38 -4.66
CA ALA A 69 -0.24 -1.50 -3.78
C ALA A 69 -1.74 -1.68 -3.50
N LEU A 70 -2.18 -2.93 -3.33
CA LEU A 70 -3.58 -3.24 -2.98
C LEU A 70 -3.66 -3.84 -1.59
N SER A 71 -4.72 -3.54 -0.84
CA SER A 71 -5.06 -4.29 0.38
C SER A 71 -5.06 -5.80 0.12
N THR A 72 -4.64 -6.59 1.11
CA THR A 72 -4.48 -8.06 1.05
C THR A 72 -5.58 -8.80 0.31
N GLY A 73 -6.86 -8.53 0.62
CA GLY A 73 -7.98 -9.23 -0.02
C GLY A 73 -8.11 -8.91 -1.51
N TRP A 74 -7.77 -7.69 -1.92
CA TRP A 74 -7.77 -7.28 -3.31
C TRP A 74 -6.52 -7.73 -4.06
N PHE A 75 -5.36 -7.72 -3.40
CA PHE A 75 -4.11 -8.26 -3.92
C PHE A 75 -4.25 -9.75 -4.28
N ASN A 76 -5.01 -10.49 -3.46
CA ASN A 76 -5.49 -11.84 -3.72
C ASN A 76 -4.35 -12.82 -4.04
N TYR A 77 -3.42 -12.97 -3.10
CA TYR A 77 -2.28 -13.90 -3.21
C TYR A 77 -1.53 -13.71 -4.54
N GLU A 78 -1.13 -12.47 -4.84
CA GLU A 78 -0.37 -12.08 -6.03
C GLU A 78 -1.10 -12.28 -7.37
N LYS A 79 -2.37 -12.72 -7.39
CA LYS A 79 -3.12 -12.92 -8.64
C LYS A 79 -3.33 -11.63 -9.43
N ARG A 80 -3.16 -10.47 -8.80
CA ARG A 80 -3.21 -9.14 -9.44
C ARG A 80 -1.84 -8.57 -9.77
N CYS A 81 -0.76 -9.24 -9.43
CA CYS A 81 0.58 -8.74 -9.69
C CYS A 81 0.82 -8.42 -11.15
N LEU A 82 1.42 -7.24 -11.37
CA LEU A 82 1.80 -6.69 -12.66
C LEU A 82 0.62 -6.48 -13.63
N LYS A 83 -0.62 -6.65 -13.16
CA LYS A 83 -1.84 -6.32 -13.90
C LYS A 83 -2.20 -4.85 -13.69
N TYR A 84 -2.96 -4.33 -14.63
CA TYR A 84 -3.41 -2.94 -14.58
C TYR A 84 -4.82 -2.84 -14.00
N ILE A 85 -5.04 -1.77 -13.22
CA ILE A 85 -6.35 -1.35 -12.77
C ILE A 85 -6.63 0.07 -13.27
N ASN A 86 -7.91 0.40 -13.45
CA ASN A 86 -8.33 1.76 -13.74
C ASN A 86 -8.77 2.42 -12.44
N ILE A 87 -8.13 3.54 -12.12
CA ILE A 87 -8.45 4.37 -10.96
C ILE A 87 -9.25 5.57 -11.48
N HIS A 88 -10.37 5.83 -10.83
CA HIS A 88 -11.25 6.95 -11.16
C HIS A 88 -11.29 7.90 -9.98
N ASN A 89 -10.80 9.12 -10.16
CA ASN A 89 -10.78 10.15 -9.13
C ASN A 89 -11.07 11.53 -9.73
N ASN A 90 -12.02 12.28 -9.16
CA ASN A 90 -12.41 13.62 -9.58
C ASN A 90 -12.63 13.78 -11.11
N GLY A 91 -13.28 12.80 -11.73
CA GLY A 91 -13.58 12.79 -13.17
C GLY A 91 -12.40 12.42 -14.08
N LYS A 92 -11.21 12.18 -13.52
CA LYS A 92 -10.05 11.64 -14.23
C LYS A 92 -10.00 10.13 -14.12
N SER A 93 -9.45 9.47 -15.15
CA SER A 93 -9.17 8.05 -15.14
C SER A 93 -7.71 7.82 -15.45
N MET A 94 -7.05 6.99 -14.65
CA MET A 94 -5.65 6.60 -14.83
C MET A 94 -5.53 5.10 -14.78
N ARG A 95 -4.57 4.56 -15.54
CA ARG A 95 -4.29 3.14 -15.60
C ARG A 95 -3.00 2.85 -14.86
N ALA A 96 -3.12 2.26 -13.68
CA ALA A 96 -1.99 1.99 -12.79
C ALA A 96 -1.69 0.50 -12.72
N LYS A 97 -0.41 0.16 -12.50
CA LYS A 97 0.09 -1.21 -12.39
C LYS A 97 0.15 -1.61 -10.92
N VAL A 98 -0.40 -2.78 -10.61
CA VAL A 98 -0.27 -3.37 -9.27
C VAL A 98 1.13 -3.94 -9.13
N VAL A 99 1.91 -3.40 -8.19
CA VAL A 99 3.30 -3.80 -7.95
C VAL A 99 3.50 -4.39 -6.57
N ASP A 100 2.60 -4.10 -5.63
CA ASP A 100 2.80 -4.50 -4.24
C ASP A 100 1.51 -4.86 -3.50
N GLU A 101 1.68 -5.42 -2.30
CA GLU A 101 0.63 -5.62 -1.32
C GLU A 101 0.74 -4.55 -0.23
N CYS A 102 -0.37 -3.89 0.06
CA CYS A 102 -0.49 -3.10 1.29
C CYS A 102 -0.82 -4.09 2.43
N ASP A 103 0.23 -4.69 2.99
CA ASP A 103 0.13 -5.70 4.06
C ASP A 103 0.30 -5.03 5.44
N LEU A 104 0.23 -5.85 6.50
CA LEU A 104 0.67 -5.55 7.86
C LEU A 104 2.13 -5.10 7.81
N ASN A 105 2.37 -3.78 7.76
CA ASN A 105 3.72 -3.26 7.61
C ASN A 105 4.63 -3.71 8.75
N TYR A 106 5.78 -4.23 8.35
CA TYR A 106 6.95 -4.43 9.18
C TYR A 106 7.32 -3.09 9.84
N GLU A 107 7.94 -3.13 11.03
CA GLU A 107 8.43 -1.93 11.75
C GLU A 107 7.41 -1.09 12.54
N TYR A 108 6.48 -1.73 13.27
CA TYR A 108 5.59 -1.07 14.24
C TYR A 108 4.68 0.02 13.65
N GLN A 109 4.42 -0.01 12.35
CA GLN A 109 3.42 0.85 11.71
C GLN A 109 2.01 0.26 11.83
N PHE A 110 0.99 1.12 11.70
CA PHE A 110 -0.41 0.70 11.65
C PHE A 110 -0.67 -0.29 10.50
N PRO A 111 -1.52 -1.31 10.72
CA PRO A 111 -1.90 -2.22 9.66
C PRO A 111 -2.71 -1.52 8.56
N CYS A 112 -2.50 -1.95 7.31
CA CYS A 112 -3.27 -1.45 6.18
C CYS A 112 -4.76 -1.81 6.31
N PHE A 113 -5.65 -0.86 6.01
CA PHE A 113 -7.09 -1.12 5.94
C PHE A 113 -7.42 -1.99 4.73
N ASN A 114 -8.62 -2.59 4.74
CA ASN A 114 -9.00 -3.57 3.72
C ASN A 114 -9.58 -2.98 2.42
N ASN A 115 -9.70 -1.67 2.32
CA ASN A 115 -10.28 -0.96 1.19
C ASN A 115 -9.33 0.11 0.62
N ILE A 116 -8.02 -0.14 0.72
CA ILE A 116 -6.95 0.78 0.33
C ILE A 116 -6.41 0.42 -1.05
N VAL A 117 -6.20 1.47 -1.84
CA VAL A 117 -5.30 1.47 -2.98
C VAL A 117 -4.20 2.45 -2.62
N ASP A 118 -2.99 1.94 -2.41
CA ASP A 118 -1.86 2.77 -2.04
C ASP A 118 -1.08 3.13 -3.30
N SER A 119 -0.97 4.41 -3.62
CA SER A 119 -0.51 4.87 -4.93
C SER A 119 0.78 5.68 -4.86
N SER A 120 1.55 5.60 -5.93
CA SER A 120 2.68 6.49 -6.15
C SER A 120 2.19 7.92 -6.35
N LYS A 121 3.13 8.87 -6.27
CA LYS A 121 2.86 10.30 -6.45
C LYS A 121 2.32 10.66 -7.85
N ALA A 122 2.58 9.84 -8.86
CA ALA A 122 2.15 10.08 -10.23
C ALA A 122 0.62 9.96 -10.45
N ILE A 123 -0.12 9.43 -9.47
CA ILE A 123 -1.57 9.18 -9.49
C ILE A 123 -2.29 10.30 -8.71
#